data_AF-A0AAU9VSH8-F1
#
_entry.id   AF-A0AAU9VSH8-F1
#
_cell.length_a   1.000
_cell.length_b   1.000
_cell.length_c   1.000
_cell.angle_alpha   90.00
_cell.angle_beta   90.00
_cell.angle_gamma   90.00
#
_symmetry.space_group_name_H-M   'P 1'
#
loop_
_entity.id
_entity.type
_entity.pdbx_description
1 polymer ?
#
loop_
_entity_poly.entity_id
_entity_poly.type
_entity_poly.pdbx_seq_one_letter_code
_entity_poly.pdbx_strand_id
1 'polypeptide(L)'
;DEDNDDAISNKKNGNERGYYDEDNDDAISNKKNGNERGYYDEDNDDAISNKKNGNERGYYDEDNDDAISNKKNGNERGYYDEDNDDAISYYDEDNDDAISNKKNGNERSYYDENNDDAMSNKKNGSERGYYDEDNDDAISNKKNGSERGYYDENNDDAISNKKNGSERGYYDEDNDDAITNKKNGNERSYYDENNDDAIS
;
A
#
# COMPACT_ATOMS: atom_id res chain seq x y z
N ASP A 1 2.58 -22.76 2.99
CA ASP A 1 1.57 -23.69 2.51
C ASP A 1 0.68 -24.01 3.72
N GLU A 2 -0.24 -23.08 4.00
CA GLU A 2 -1.30 -23.20 5.00
C GLU A 2 -2.65 -22.79 4.37
N ASP A 3 -3.42 -23.75 3.89
CA ASP A 3 -4.73 -23.51 3.26
C ASP A 3 -5.82 -23.47 4.36
N ASN A 4 -6.64 -22.42 4.37
CA ASN A 4 -7.63 -22.16 5.43
C ASN A 4 -9.09 -22.04 4.93
N ASP A 5 -9.50 -22.89 3.99
CA ASP A 5 -10.88 -22.89 3.47
C ASP A 5 -11.94 -23.07 4.56
N ASP A 6 -13.01 -22.26 4.52
CA ASP A 6 -14.16 -22.33 5.42
C ASP A 6 -13.77 -22.27 6.92
N ALA A 7 -12.62 -21.67 7.23
CA ALA A 7 -12.01 -21.79 8.55
C ALA A 7 -12.04 -20.48 9.36
N ILE A 8 -12.01 -20.64 10.69
CA ILE A 8 -11.68 -19.55 11.60
C ILE A 8 -10.36 -19.87 12.28
N SER A 9 -9.34 -19.08 11.96
CA SER A 9 -7.97 -19.27 12.41
C SER A 9 -7.50 -18.14 13.34
N ASN A 10 -6.68 -18.50 14.34
CA ASN A 10 -6.05 -17.54 15.24
C ASN A 10 -4.61 -18.00 15.52
N LYS A 11 -3.64 -17.33 14.89
CA LYS A 11 -2.21 -17.66 15.00
C LYS A 11 -1.48 -16.57 15.78
N LYS A 12 -0.58 -17.00 16.66
CA LYS A 12 0.30 -16.09 17.40
C LYS A 12 1.70 -16.65 17.43
N ASN A 13 2.54 -16.15 16.53
CA ASN A 13 3.88 -16.66 16.37
C ASN A 13 4.92 -15.70 16.94
N GLY A 14 6.12 -16.24 17.12
CA GLY A 14 7.28 -15.49 17.57
C GLY A 14 7.88 -14.66 16.43
N ASN A 15 9.20 -14.70 16.28
CA ASN A 15 9.82 -14.20 15.06
C ASN A 15 9.80 -15.32 14.01
N GLU A 16 9.42 -14.98 12.79
CA GLU A 16 9.36 -15.90 11.67
C GLU A 16 10.45 -15.58 10.65
N ARG A 17 10.95 -16.63 10.01
CA ARG A 17 11.87 -16.54 8.87
C ARG A 17 11.61 -17.68 7.90
N GLY A 18 11.61 -17.40 6.61
CA GLY A 18 11.41 -18.44 5.61
C GLY A 18 10.68 -17.96 4.37
N TYR A 19 10.06 -18.91 3.70
CA TYR A 19 9.06 -18.71 2.66
C TYR A 19 7.74 -19.14 3.28
N TYR A 20 6.70 -18.33 3.10
CA TYR A 20 5.35 -18.59 3.55
C TYR A 20 4.42 -18.28 2.41
N ASP A 21 3.35 -19.05 2.37
CA ASP A 21 2.38 -19.16 1.30
C ASP A 21 1.10 -19.56 2.06
N GLU A 22 0.07 -18.73 2.02
CA GLU A 22 -1.16 -18.87 2.83
C GLU A 22 -2.38 -18.49 2.01
N ASP A 23 -3.18 -19.50 1.67
CA ASP A 23 -4.44 -19.33 0.94
C ASP A 23 -5.61 -19.31 1.95
N ASN A 24 -6.45 -18.28 1.87
CA ASN A 24 -7.63 -18.10 2.71
C ASN A 24 -8.88 -17.90 1.84
N ASP A 25 -9.62 -18.97 1.59
CA ASP A 25 -10.90 -18.95 0.87
C ASP A 25 -12.07 -19.04 1.88
N ASP A 26 -13.05 -18.13 1.81
CA ASP A 26 -14.24 -18.13 2.66
C ASP A 26 -13.90 -18.11 4.18
N ALA A 27 -12.76 -17.48 4.53
CA ALA A 27 -12.09 -17.67 5.81
C ALA A 27 -12.09 -16.43 6.71
N ILE A 28 -11.89 -16.64 8.02
CA ILE A 28 -11.56 -15.57 8.97
C ILE A 28 -10.23 -15.89 9.65
N SER A 29 -9.19 -15.13 9.31
CA SER A 29 -7.84 -15.29 9.86
C SER A 29 -7.46 -14.12 10.78
N ASN A 30 -6.87 -14.43 11.93
CA ASN A 30 -6.19 -13.43 12.76
C ASN A 30 -4.77 -13.89 13.08
N LYS A 31 -3.78 -13.13 12.63
CA LYS A 31 -2.36 -13.44 12.79
C LYS A 31 -1.65 -12.34 13.56
N LYS A 32 -0.88 -12.75 14.57
CA LYS A 32 -0.05 -11.82 15.34
C LYS A 32 1.37 -12.34 15.47
N ASN A 33 2.28 -11.72 14.72
CA ASN A 33 3.67 -12.13 14.69
C ASN A 33 4.59 -11.10 15.34
N GLY A 34 5.78 -11.58 15.72
CA GLY A 34 6.89 -10.79 16.20
C GLY A 34 7.53 -10.01 15.04
N ASN A 35 8.74 -10.39 14.64
CA ASN A 35 9.32 -9.88 13.40
C ASN A 35 9.32 -10.97 12.34
N GLU A 36 9.03 -10.58 11.11
CA GLU A 36 9.01 -11.44 9.96
C GLU A 36 10.18 -11.10 9.04
N ARG A 37 10.73 -12.13 8.40
CA ARG A 37 11.78 -11.94 7.40
C ARG A 37 11.79 -13.07 6.40
N GLY A 38 11.48 -12.79 5.15
CA GLY A 38 11.26 -13.87 4.20
C GLY A 38 10.70 -13.42 2.87
N TYR A 39 10.07 -14.37 2.22
CA TYR A 39 9.09 -14.16 1.16
C TYR A 39 7.75 -14.62 1.72
N TYR A 40 6.72 -13.84 1.46
CA TYR A 40 5.36 -14.10 1.90
C TYR A 40 4.46 -13.88 0.69
N ASP A 41 3.60 -14.84 0.49
CA ASP A 41 2.60 -14.94 -0.56
C ASP A 41 1.28 -15.24 0.18
N GLU A 42 0.24 -14.42 0.02
CA GLU A 42 -1.01 -14.54 0.78
C GLU A 42 -2.20 -14.21 -0.11
N ASP A 43 -2.98 -15.23 -0.48
CA ASP A 43 -4.18 -15.08 -1.30
C ASP A 43 -5.42 -15.11 -0.39
N ASN A 44 -6.31 -14.13 -0.52
CA ASN A 44 -7.55 -14.03 0.24
C ASN A 44 -8.75 -13.86 -0.71
N ASP A 45 -9.61 -14.87 -0.78
CA ASP A 45 -10.85 -14.85 -1.59
C ASP A 45 -12.05 -14.93 -0.64
N ASP A 46 -12.98 -13.98 -0.75
CA ASP A 46 -14.19 -13.89 0.11
C ASP A 46 -13.87 -13.90 1.63
N ALA A 47 -12.67 -13.44 2.00
CA ALA A 47 -12.09 -13.67 3.33
C ALA A 47 -11.99 -12.41 4.20
N ILE A 48 -11.79 -12.61 5.51
CA ILE A 48 -11.45 -11.55 6.46
C ILE A 48 -10.10 -11.86 7.13
N SER A 49 -9.05 -11.13 6.75
CA SER A 49 -7.71 -11.25 7.33
C SER A 49 -7.40 -10.08 8.28
N ASN A 50 -6.84 -10.38 9.46
CA ASN A 50 -6.33 -9.38 10.38
C ASN A 50 -4.91 -9.74 10.81
N LYS A 51 -3.93 -8.97 10.35
CA LYS A 51 -2.51 -9.23 10.58
C LYS A 51 -1.90 -8.12 11.43
N LYS A 52 -1.09 -8.50 12.42
CA LYS A 52 -0.36 -7.54 13.25
C LYS A 52 1.07 -7.96 13.50
N ASN A 53 1.99 -7.26 12.84
CA ASN A 53 3.40 -7.58 12.88
C ASN A 53 4.23 -6.47 13.53
N GLY A 54 5.38 -6.89 14.06
CA GLY A 54 6.37 -6.01 14.68
C GLY A 54 7.18 -5.28 13.61
N ASN A 55 8.16 -5.94 13.00
CA ASN A 55 8.85 -5.42 11.82
C ASN A 55 8.90 -6.49 10.76
N GLU A 56 8.79 -6.06 9.53
CA GLU A 56 8.79 -6.91 8.34
C GLU A 56 10.00 -6.59 7.48
N ARG A 57 10.54 -7.64 6.86
CA ARG A 57 11.66 -7.48 5.93
C ARG A 57 11.70 -8.59 4.90
N GLY A 58 11.40 -8.28 3.66
CA GLY A 58 11.24 -9.36 2.69
C GLY A 58 10.76 -8.90 1.34
N TYR A 59 10.14 -9.85 0.66
CA TYR A 59 9.20 -9.62 -0.41
C TYR A 59 7.85 -10.09 0.14
N TYR A 60 6.81 -9.32 -0.15
CA TYR A 60 5.44 -9.58 0.26
C TYR A 60 4.60 -9.39 -0.99
N ASP A 61 3.81 -10.39 -1.28
CA ASP A 61 2.81 -10.48 -2.34
C ASP A 61 1.50 -10.82 -1.59
N GLU A 62 0.44 -10.08 -1.84
CA GLU A 62 -0.85 -10.29 -1.16
C GLU A 62 -2.00 -9.93 -2.10
N ASP A 63 -2.71 -10.94 -2.57
CA ASP A 63 -3.85 -10.80 -3.48
C ASP A 63 -5.16 -10.91 -2.67
N ASN A 64 -6.07 -9.96 -2.81
CA ASN A 64 -7.39 -10.01 -2.19
C ASN A 64 -8.52 -9.81 -3.20
N ASP A 65 -9.43 -10.76 -3.29
CA ASP A 65 -10.65 -10.70 -4.11
C ASP A 65 -11.87 -10.74 -3.18
N ASP A 66 -12.78 -9.76 -3.29
CA ASP A 66 -14.00 -9.64 -2.47
C ASP A 66 -13.73 -9.66 -0.94
N ALA A 67 -12.50 -9.35 -0.51
CA ALA A 67 -12.03 -9.61 0.85
C ALA A 67 -11.97 -8.36 1.76
N ILE A 68 -11.73 -8.59 3.06
CA ILE A 68 -11.39 -7.53 4.03
C ILE A 68 -10.05 -7.84 4.69
N SER A 69 -8.98 -7.16 4.28
CA SER A 69 -7.64 -7.28 4.89
C SER A 69 -7.32 -6.12 5.83
N ASN A 70 -6.85 -6.40 7.04
CA ASN A 70 -6.41 -5.39 7.98
C ASN A 70 -5.06 -5.73 8.59
N LYS A 71 -4.02 -5.14 8.02
CA LYS A 71 -2.65 -5.32 8.46
C LYS A 71 -2.24 -4.17 9.41
N LYS A 72 -1.22 -4.40 10.23
CA LYS A 72 -0.68 -3.36 11.12
C LYS A 72 0.74 -3.67 11.52
N ASN A 73 1.64 -2.86 10.98
CA ASN A 73 3.07 -3.11 11.03
C ASN A 73 3.83 -1.97 11.69
N GLY A 74 5.01 -2.28 12.22
CA GLY A 74 5.89 -1.29 12.85
C GLY A 74 6.80 -0.60 11.83
N ASN A 75 7.81 -1.33 11.33
CA ASN A 75 8.63 -0.87 10.20
C ASN A 75 8.72 -1.95 9.15
N GLU A 76 8.73 -1.50 7.90
CA GLU A 76 8.73 -2.33 6.70
C GLU A 76 9.95 -2.02 5.86
N ARG A 77 10.53 -3.06 5.27
CA ARG A 77 11.72 -2.96 4.41
C ARG A 77 11.74 -4.08 3.41
N GLY A 78 11.52 -3.80 2.14
CA GLY A 78 11.40 -4.90 1.21
C GLY A 78 11.06 -4.47 -0.19
N TYR A 79 10.29 -5.35 -0.81
CA TYR A 79 9.37 -5.06 -1.89
C TYR A 79 8.01 -5.53 -1.38
N TYR A 80 6.98 -4.81 -1.76
CA TYR A 80 5.60 -5.06 -1.43
C TYR A 80 4.86 -4.93 -2.77
N ASP A 81 4.05 -5.93 -3.05
CA ASP A 81 2.95 -5.98 -4.01
C ASP A 81 1.73 -6.34 -3.16
N GLU A 82 0.62 -5.66 -3.36
CA GLU A 82 -0.68 -6.03 -2.81
C GLU A 82 -1.70 -5.65 -3.88
N ASP A 83 -2.46 -6.62 -4.37
CA ASP A 83 -3.48 -6.47 -5.42
C ASP A 83 -4.86 -6.71 -4.79
N ASN A 84 -5.78 -5.77 -4.95
CA ASN A 84 -7.14 -5.84 -4.42
C ASN A 84 -8.18 -5.64 -5.51
N ASP A 85 -9.09 -6.59 -5.66
CA ASP A 85 -10.28 -6.50 -6.53
C ASP A 85 -11.54 -6.55 -5.65
N ASP A 86 -12.43 -5.57 -5.78
CA ASP A 86 -13.70 -5.45 -5.02
C ASP A 86 -13.53 -5.53 -3.46
N ALA A 87 -12.32 -5.29 -2.95
CA ALA A 87 -11.94 -5.54 -1.57
C ALA A 87 -11.91 -4.29 -0.66
N ILE A 88 -11.82 -4.50 0.66
CA ILE A 88 -11.51 -3.45 1.65
C ILE A 88 -10.23 -3.80 2.39
N SER A 89 -9.11 -3.22 1.98
CA SER A 89 -7.85 -3.34 2.71
C SER A 89 -7.58 -2.13 3.61
N TYR A 90 -6.76 -2.33 4.63
CA TYR A 90 -6.19 -1.27 5.44
C TYR A 90 -4.69 -1.13 5.23
N TYR A 91 -4.14 -1.68 4.14
CA TYR A 91 -2.70 -1.65 3.88
C TYR A 91 -2.24 -1.50 2.43
N ASP A 92 -3.18 -1.39 1.49
CA ASP A 92 -2.94 -1.82 0.13
C ASP A 92 -2.30 -0.80 -0.83
N GLU A 93 -1.79 -1.36 -1.92
CA GLU A 93 -0.94 -0.79 -2.96
C GLU A 93 -1.67 -0.80 -4.34
N ASP A 94 -2.37 -1.83 -4.80
CA ASP A 94 -3.13 -1.83 -6.07
C ASP A 94 -4.62 -2.15 -5.83
N ASN A 95 -5.56 -1.29 -6.23
CA ASN A 95 -7.00 -1.47 -6.00
C ASN A 95 -7.82 -1.32 -7.29
N ASP A 96 -8.63 -2.30 -7.65
CA ASP A 96 -9.73 -2.18 -8.62
C ASP A 96 -11.07 -2.21 -7.85
N ASP A 97 -11.91 -1.19 -8.02
CA ASP A 97 -13.22 -1.03 -7.34
C ASP A 97 -13.17 -1.11 -5.77
N ALA A 98 -11.98 -0.97 -5.18
CA ALA A 98 -11.72 -1.27 -3.77
C ALA A 98 -11.51 -0.04 -2.86
N ILE A 99 -11.50 -0.26 -1.53
CA ILE A 99 -11.22 0.77 -0.52
C ILE A 99 -10.01 0.40 0.35
N SER A 100 -8.91 1.14 0.20
CA SER A 100 -7.66 0.97 0.96
C SER A 100 -7.41 2.03 2.03
N ASN A 101 -6.79 1.64 3.16
CA ASN A 101 -6.43 2.54 4.26
C ASN A 101 -5.09 2.23 4.96
N LYS A 102 -3.95 2.41 4.29
CA LYS A 102 -2.61 2.12 4.84
C LYS A 102 -2.13 3.08 5.95
N LYS A 103 -1.50 2.52 7.00
CA LYS A 103 -0.83 3.33 8.04
C LYS A 103 0.46 2.73 8.61
N ASN A 104 1.60 3.24 8.14
CA ASN A 104 2.92 2.77 8.56
C ASN A 104 3.78 3.75 9.37
N GLY A 105 4.73 3.16 10.11
CA GLY A 105 5.74 3.88 10.88
C GLY A 105 6.85 4.43 9.98
N ASN A 106 7.73 3.57 9.48
CA ASN A 106 8.69 3.92 8.45
C ASN A 106 8.80 2.80 7.42
N GLU A 107 8.92 3.20 6.17
CA GLU A 107 9.02 2.35 5.00
C GLU A 107 10.33 2.59 4.25
N ARG A 108 10.86 1.53 3.65
CA ARG A 108 12.09 1.57 2.86
C ARG A 108 12.10 0.46 1.82
N SER A 109 11.52 0.73 0.67
CA SER A 109 11.26 -0.30 -0.36
C SER A 109 11.21 0.33 -1.75
N TYR A 110 11.01 -0.51 -2.76
CA TYR A 110 10.36 -0.09 -4.00
C TYR A 110 8.88 -0.40 -3.84
N TYR A 111 8.04 0.43 -4.45
CA TYR A 111 6.59 0.38 -4.39
C TYR A 111 6.04 0.70 -5.78
N ASP A 112 5.02 -0.04 -6.17
CA ASP A 112 4.13 0.15 -7.30
C ASP A 112 2.71 0.28 -6.68
N GLU A 113 1.85 1.17 -7.16
CA GLU A 113 0.50 1.38 -6.60
C GLU A 113 -0.47 1.76 -7.73
N ASN A 114 -1.31 0.84 -8.19
CA ASN A 114 -2.28 1.03 -9.27
C ASN A 114 -3.71 1.04 -8.73
N ASN A 115 -4.38 2.18 -8.74
CA ASN A 115 -5.78 2.28 -8.31
C ASN A 115 -6.70 2.61 -9.49
N ASP A 116 -7.61 1.70 -9.83
CA ASP A 116 -8.66 1.86 -10.84
C ASP A 116 -10.04 1.89 -10.13
N ASP A 117 -10.87 2.91 -10.41
CA ASP A 117 -12.20 3.10 -9.79
C ASP A 117 -12.23 3.05 -8.22
N ALA A 118 -11.07 3.22 -7.58
CA ALA A 118 -10.87 2.90 -6.17
C ALA A 118 -10.72 4.13 -5.24
N MET A 119 -10.69 3.88 -3.92
CA MET A 119 -10.45 4.90 -2.90
C MET A 119 -9.35 4.51 -1.91
N SER A 120 -8.18 5.13 -2.02
CA SER A 120 -7.01 4.87 -1.16
C SER A 120 -6.73 6.00 -0.16
N ASN A 121 -6.36 5.65 1.07
CA ASN A 121 -5.86 6.59 2.08
C ASN A 121 -4.56 6.08 2.74
N LYS A 122 -3.44 6.73 2.44
CA LYS A 122 -2.11 6.35 2.94
C LYS A 122 -1.58 7.34 3.97
N LYS A 123 -1.08 6.84 5.11
CA LYS A 123 -0.50 7.68 6.15
C LYS A 123 0.78 7.11 6.76
N ASN A 124 1.92 7.63 6.30
CA ASN A 124 3.22 7.12 6.72
C ASN A 124 4.06 8.12 7.52
N GLY A 125 4.86 7.61 8.46
CA GLY A 125 5.76 8.44 9.25
C GLY A 125 6.99 8.89 8.45
N SER A 126 7.66 7.98 7.78
CA SER A 126 8.71 8.32 6.79
C SER A 126 8.84 7.24 5.72
N GLU A 127 8.95 7.69 4.48
CA GLU A 127 9.09 6.87 3.28
C GLU A 127 10.44 7.12 2.62
N ARG A 128 11.03 6.07 2.05
CA ARG A 128 12.28 6.22 1.30
C ARG A 128 12.46 5.09 0.30
N GLY A 129 12.55 5.43 -0.98
CA GLY A 129 12.60 4.41 -2.00
C GLY A 129 12.40 4.93 -3.41
N TYR A 130 11.78 4.07 -4.20
CA TYR A 130 11.16 4.40 -5.48
C TYR A 130 9.68 4.04 -5.31
N TYR A 131 8.82 4.89 -5.84
CA TYR A 131 7.38 4.75 -5.77
C TYR A 131 6.86 5.08 -7.17
N ASP A 132 6.15 4.14 -7.76
CA ASP A 132 5.26 4.32 -8.91
C ASP A 132 3.84 4.36 -8.34
N GLU A 133 2.98 5.23 -8.86
CA GLU A 133 1.57 5.34 -8.43
C GLU A 133 0.72 5.75 -9.63
N ASP A 134 -0.07 4.83 -10.18
CA ASP A 134 -1.03 5.09 -11.25
C ASP A 134 -2.44 5.10 -10.67
N ASN A 135 -3.21 6.15 -10.92
CA ASN A 135 -4.61 6.27 -10.49
C ASN A 135 -5.49 6.59 -11.70
N ASP A 136 -6.44 5.72 -12.02
CA ASP A 136 -7.47 5.90 -13.07
C ASP A 136 -8.85 5.96 -12.41
N ASP A 137 -9.64 7.00 -12.69
CA ASP A 137 -10.97 7.24 -12.09
C ASP A 137 -11.02 7.17 -10.52
N ALA A 138 -9.87 7.27 -9.86
CA ALA A 138 -9.73 6.97 -8.43
C ALA A 138 -9.63 8.21 -7.51
N ILE A 139 -9.76 7.99 -6.20
CA ILE A 139 -9.54 9.00 -5.16
C ILE A 139 -8.44 8.57 -4.18
N SER A 140 -7.27 9.21 -4.25
CA SER A 140 -6.13 8.96 -3.37
C SER A 140 -5.90 10.11 -2.36
N ASN A 141 -5.66 9.76 -1.09
CA ASN A 141 -5.18 10.73 -0.09
C ASN A 141 -3.92 10.23 0.63
N LYS A 142 -2.80 10.92 0.41
CA LYS A 142 -1.49 10.57 0.98
C LYS A 142 -1.04 11.59 2.01
N LYS A 143 -0.58 11.12 3.17
CA LYS A 143 -0.06 12.00 4.23
C LYS A 143 1.21 11.45 4.88
N ASN A 144 2.35 12.01 4.47
CA ASN A 144 3.64 11.55 4.94
C ASN A 144 4.39 12.54 5.83
N GLY A 145 5.07 12.02 6.84
CA GLY A 145 5.91 12.83 7.71
C GLY A 145 7.18 13.30 6.98
N SER A 146 7.83 12.41 6.23
CA SER A 146 8.96 12.73 5.36
C SER A 146 9.11 11.72 4.24
N GLU A 147 9.40 12.20 3.03
CA GLU A 147 9.61 11.39 1.83
C GLU A 147 10.99 11.62 1.26
N ARG A 148 11.59 10.56 0.72
CA ARG A 148 12.88 10.65 0.06
C ARG A 148 13.07 9.58 -0.99
N GLY A 149 13.10 9.96 -2.25
CA GLY A 149 13.15 8.93 -3.29
C GLY A 149 13.08 9.46 -4.71
N TYR A 150 12.65 8.56 -5.57
CA TYR A 150 12.02 8.89 -6.83
C TYR A 150 10.55 8.54 -6.67
N TYR A 151 9.70 9.39 -7.22
CA TYR A 151 8.25 9.23 -7.24
C TYR A 151 7.84 9.49 -8.68
N ASP A 152 7.08 8.58 -9.23
CA ASP A 152 6.37 8.68 -10.50
C ASP A 152 4.89 8.56 -10.14
N GLU A 153 4.05 9.48 -10.60
CA GLU A 153 2.62 9.49 -10.27
C GLU A 153 1.83 9.85 -11.53
N ASN A 154 1.04 8.92 -12.06
CA ASN A 154 0.13 9.16 -13.16
C ASN A 154 -1.30 9.21 -12.64
N ASN A 155 -2.05 10.25 -12.98
CA ASN A 155 -3.45 10.38 -12.60
C ASN A 155 -4.30 10.68 -13.84
N ASP A 156 -5.22 9.78 -14.19
CA ASP A 156 -6.22 9.97 -15.26
C ASP A 156 -7.61 10.03 -14.64
N ASP A 157 -8.38 11.09 -14.93
CA ASP A 157 -9.72 11.35 -14.35
C ASP A 157 -9.81 11.28 -12.79
N ALA A 158 -8.66 11.33 -12.10
CA ALA A 158 -8.56 11.03 -10.67
C ALA A 158 -8.52 12.27 -9.74
N ILE A 159 -8.71 12.05 -8.44
CA ILE A 159 -8.53 13.08 -7.39
C ILE A 159 -7.43 12.65 -6.40
N SER A 160 -6.28 13.33 -6.43
CA SER A 160 -5.15 13.09 -5.52
C SER A 160 -4.94 14.24 -4.53
N ASN A 161 -4.90 13.93 -3.22
CA ASN A 161 -4.50 14.89 -2.18
C ASN A 161 -3.25 14.41 -1.42
N LYS A 162 -2.15 15.15 -1.58
CA LYS A 162 -0.84 14.82 -0.99
C LYS A 162 -0.42 15.84 0.05
N LYS A 163 -0.05 15.38 1.25
CA LYS A 163 0.41 16.26 2.33
C LYS A 163 1.67 15.75 3.03
N ASN A 164 2.80 16.39 2.70
CA ASN A 164 4.09 15.95 3.18
C ASN A 164 4.81 16.95 4.09
N GLY A 165 5.40 16.42 5.16
CA GLY A 165 6.17 17.24 6.11
C GLY A 165 7.51 17.71 5.55
N SER A 166 8.23 16.83 4.86
CA SER A 166 9.47 17.16 4.16
C SER A 166 9.71 16.22 3.00
N GLU A 167 10.09 16.74 1.84
CA GLU A 167 10.33 15.97 0.63
C GLU A 167 11.74 16.19 0.11
N ARG A 168 12.36 15.14 -0.40
CA ARG A 168 13.67 15.21 -1.06
C ARG A 168 13.82 14.13 -2.10
N GLY A 169 13.77 14.49 -3.37
CA GLY A 169 13.84 13.49 -4.41
C GLY A 169 13.74 14.04 -5.81
N TYR A 170 13.33 13.14 -6.69
CA TYR A 170 12.75 13.47 -7.98
C TYR A 170 11.29 13.04 -7.93
N TYR A 171 10.45 13.85 -8.54
CA TYR A 171 9.03 13.61 -8.70
C TYR A 171 8.72 13.86 -10.17
N ASP A 172 8.11 12.89 -10.82
CA ASP A 172 7.47 12.99 -12.12
C ASP A 172 5.97 12.84 -11.84
N GLU A 173 5.16 13.76 -12.33
CA GLU A 173 3.70 13.73 -12.12
C GLU A 173 3.01 14.05 -13.46
N ASP A 174 2.33 13.07 -14.05
CA ASP A 174 1.53 13.24 -15.25
C ASP A 174 0.04 13.16 -14.88
N ASN A 175 -0.73 14.21 -15.19
CA ASN A 175 -2.13 14.31 -14.84
C ASN A 175 -2.96 14.62 -16.09
N ASP A 176 -3.96 13.80 -16.41
CA ASP A 176 -4.96 14.02 -17.46
C ASP A 176 -6.35 14.10 -16.82
N ASP A 177 -7.10 15.18 -17.07
CA ASP A 177 -8.41 15.47 -16.47
C ASP A 177 -8.52 15.38 -14.92
N ALA A 178 -7.39 15.29 -14.22
CA ALA A 178 -7.33 15.05 -12.78
C ALA A 178 -7.40 16.32 -11.90
N ILE A 179 -7.71 16.14 -10.61
CA ILE A 179 -7.61 17.17 -9.57
C ILE A 179 -6.54 16.78 -8.55
N THR A 180 -5.44 17.52 -8.52
CA THR A 180 -4.35 17.31 -7.56
C THR A 180 -4.29 18.43 -6.53
N ASN A 181 -3.93 18.09 -5.29
CA ASN A 181 -3.71 19.09 -4.24
C ASN A 181 -2.53 18.69 -3.37
N LYS A 182 -1.42 19.40 -3.54
CA LYS A 182 -0.16 19.11 -2.87
C LYS A 182 0.17 20.15 -1.81
N LYS A 183 0.48 19.67 -0.60
CA LYS A 183 0.89 20.53 0.51
C LYS A 183 2.13 20.02 1.21
N ASN A 184 3.23 20.72 0.96
CA ASN A 184 4.54 20.32 1.44
C ASN A 184 5.15 21.32 2.42
N GLY A 185 5.90 20.80 3.39
CA GLY A 185 6.57 21.59 4.42
C GLY A 185 7.93 22.11 3.96
N ASN A 186 8.94 21.23 3.97
CA ASN A 186 10.29 21.56 3.47
C ASN A 186 10.61 20.70 2.25
N GLU A 187 10.89 21.34 1.12
CA GLU A 187 11.18 20.63 -0.13
C GLU A 187 12.64 20.83 -0.55
N ARG A 188 13.24 19.75 -1.04
CA ARG A 188 14.50 19.81 -1.75
C ARG A 188 14.51 18.76 -2.86
N SER A 189 13.62 18.97 -3.82
CA SER A 189 13.32 18.04 -4.89
C SER A 189 13.41 18.69 -6.26
N TYR A 190 13.50 17.87 -7.29
CA TYR A 190 13.19 18.22 -8.66
C TYR A 190 11.79 17.71 -8.96
N TYR A 191 10.96 18.53 -9.62
CA TYR A 191 9.64 18.15 -10.10
C TYR A 191 9.64 18.32 -11.62
N ASP A 192 9.17 17.29 -12.31
CA ASP A 192 8.60 17.38 -13.65
C ASP A 192 7.10 17.15 -13.49
N GLU A 193 6.27 17.98 -14.13
CA GLU A 193 4.83 17.92 -13.97
C GLU A 193 4.17 18.27 -15.30
N ASN A 194 3.38 17.34 -15.85
CA ASN A 194 2.58 17.55 -17.04
C ASN A 194 1.10 17.45 -16.68
N ASN A 195 0.36 18.52 -16.95
CA ASN A 195 -1.08 18.59 -16.68
C ASN A 195 -1.80 18.86 -18.00
N ASP A 196 -2.55 17.88 -18.51
CA ASP A 196 -3.50 18.06 -19.61
C ASP A 196 -4.91 18.12 -19.02
N ASP A 197 -5.62 19.22 -19.30
CA ASP A 197 -6.95 19.55 -18.74
C ASP A 197 -7.15 19.41 -17.19
N ALA A 198 -6.08 19.15 -16.44
CA ALA A 198 -6.07 18.94 -14.99
C ALA A 198 -6.01 20.25 -14.15
N ILE A 199 -6.42 20.15 -12.89
CA ILE A 199 -6.42 21.23 -11.89
C ILE A 199 -5.45 20.90 -10.74
N SER A 200 -4.49 21.79 -10.48
CA SER A 200 -3.55 21.74 -9.34
C SER A 200 -3.56 23.04 -8.51
#